data_AF-A0A7C2ZWD7-F1
#
_entry.id   AF-A0A7C2ZWD7-F1
#
_cell.length_a   1.000
_cell.length_b   1.000
_cell.length_c   1.000
_cell.angle_alpha   90.00
_cell.angle_beta   90.00
_cell.angle_gamma   90.00
#
_symmetry.space_group_name_H-M   'P 1'
#
loop_
_entity.id
_entity.type
_entity.pdbx_description
1 polymer ?
#
loop_
_entity_poly.entity_id
_entity_poly.type
_entity_poly.pdbx_seq_one_letter_code
_entity_poly.pdbx_strand_id
1 'polypeptide(L)'
;MVAENEAISVTTPGAVFPDVIFEQASNGRFAVWCRNEQKFIINDKLDMEASPFFEYQGIRYFPLERLPWLSFTVPLNYDSEIRLLDDLKKFFEAHLDVPDERLFDIYATFTLATYRLEDWSVVPYLMFLGPLASGKTRALEGLHRLCYRAIMAGSISAAALFRSIEAWHPTLLLDETEIYTKEQFMEVRALLNAGYRKGQYAIRIIGSEQGTP
;
A
#
# COMPACT_ATOMS: atom_id res chain seq x y z
N MET A 1 -9.16 -27.47 35.35
CA MET A 1 -8.12 -27.22 34.34
C MET A 1 -8.62 -26.08 33.50
N VAL A 2 -8.03 -24.90 33.65
CA VAL A 2 -8.42 -23.69 32.93
C VAL A 2 -7.98 -23.87 31.49
N ALA A 3 -8.89 -23.74 30.53
CA ALA A 3 -8.54 -23.74 29.12
C ALA A 3 -7.51 -22.63 28.89
N GLU A 4 -6.34 -22.99 28.38
CA GLU A 4 -5.40 -22.01 27.84
C GLU A 4 -6.14 -21.22 26.78
N ASN A 5 -6.40 -19.92 27.05
CA ASN A 5 -6.93 -19.01 26.04
C ASN A 5 -5.94 -19.03 24.87
N GLU A 6 -6.35 -19.63 23.74
CA GLU A 6 -5.59 -19.57 22.50
C GLU A 6 -5.35 -18.09 22.16
N ALA A 7 -4.07 -17.70 22.09
CA ALA A 7 -3.69 -16.35 21.73
C ALA A 7 -4.19 -16.05 20.31
N ILE A 8 -5.08 -15.07 20.17
CA ILE A 8 -5.61 -14.64 18.88
C ILE A 8 -4.43 -14.22 18.01
N SER A 9 -4.30 -14.88 16.86
CA SER A 9 -3.21 -14.66 15.91
C SER A 9 -3.78 -14.16 14.59
N VAL A 10 -3.19 -13.11 14.04
CA VAL A 10 -3.63 -12.45 12.80
C VAL A 10 -2.44 -12.36 11.85
N THR A 11 -2.60 -12.89 10.64
CA THR A 11 -1.59 -12.71 9.59
C THR A 11 -1.87 -11.42 8.83
N THR A 12 -0.92 -10.49 8.83
CA THR A 12 -1.07 -9.21 8.14
C THR A 12 0.29 -8.65 7.74
N PRO A 13 0.40 -7.98 6.58
CA PRO A 13 1.64 -7.30 6.21
C PRO A 13 1.90 -6.03 7.03
N GLY A 14 0.95 -5.61 7.87
CA GLY A 14 1.12 -4.47 8.77
C GLY A 14 -0.22 -4.00 9.32
N ALA A 15 -0.16 -3.20 10.37
CA ALA A 15 -1.32 -2.68 11.07
C ALA A 15 -1.00 -1.31 11.65
N VAL A 16 -1.97 -0.41 11.57
CA VAL A 16 -1.86 0.94 12.13
C VAL A 16 -2.72 1.02 13.39
N PHE A 17 -2.09 1.41 14.49
CA PHE A 17 -2.72 1.67 15.77
C PHE A 17 -2.53 3.15 16.17
N PRO A 18 -3.26 3.65 17.19
CA PRO A 18 -3.17 5.06 17.60
C PRO A 18 -1.77 5.51 18.03
N ASP A 19 -0.99 4.62 18.64
CA ASP A 19 0.33 4.89 19.21
C ASP A 19 1.48 4.24 18.44
N VAL A 20 1.21 3.15 17.71
CA VAL A 20 2.24 2.40 16.96
C VAL A 20 1.81 2.05 15.54
N ILE A 21 2.78 1.95 14.64
CA ILE A 21 2.60 1.42 13.29
C ILE A 21 3.50 0.20 13.18
N PHE A 22 2.95 -0.93 12.79
CA PHE A 22 3.66 -2.17 12.50
C PHE A 22 3.63 -2.40 10.99
N GLU A 23 4.78 -2.66 10.37
CA GLU A 23 4.87 -2.90 8.92
C GLU A 23 5.88 -3.99 8.59
N GLN A 24 5.53 -4.88 7.66
CA GLN A 24 6.37 -5.98 7.22
C GLN A 24 7.57 -5.50 6.40
N ALA A 25 8.75 -5.90 6.86
CA ALA A 25 10.04 -5.74 6.20
C ALA A 25 10.40 -7.01 5.38
N SER A 26 11.61 -7.04 4.83
CA SER A 26 12.06 -8.14 3.97
C SER A 26 12.17 -9.47 4.73
N ASN A 27 11.98 -10.59 4.02
CA ASN A 27 12.25 -11.95 4.54
C ASN A 27 11.49 -12.34 5.83
N GLY A 28 10.20 -11.97 5.93
CA GLY A 28 9.36 -12.34 7.07
C GLY A 28 9.61 -11.53 8.35
N ARG A 29 10.34 -10.41 8.24
CA ARG A 29 10.60 -9.48 9.34
C ARG A 29 9.61 -8.32 9.33
N PHE A 30 9.70 -7.45 10.32
CA PHE A 30 8.86 -6.26 10.42
C PHE A 30 9.57 -5.13 11.17
N ALA A 31 9.10 -3.90 10.96
CA ALA A 31 9.47 -2.73 11.71
C ALA A 31 8.27 -2.22 12.51
N VAL A 32 8.55 -1.62 13.66
CA VAL A 32 7.53 -0.96 14.49
C VAL A 32 7.94 0.47 14.74
N TRP A 33 7.08 1.43 14.39
CA TRP A 33 7.25 2.85 14.64
C TRP A 33 6.37 3.29 15.81
N CYS A 34 6.97 3.90 16.83
CA CYS A 34 6.24 4.56 17.92
C CYS A 34 5.92 6.00 17.55
N ARG A 35 4.63 6.34 17.45
CA ARG A 35 4.17 7.71 17.19
C ARG A 35 4.45 8.64 18.38
N ASN A 36 4.33 8.16 19.61
CA ASN A 36 4.53 8.98 20.80
C ASN A 36 6.01 9.39 20.96
N GLU A 37 6.92 8.48 20.66
CA GLU A 37 8.36 8.69 20.82
C GLU A 37 9.06 9.12 19.53
N GLN A 38 8.34 9.11 18.39
CA GLN A 38 8.85 9.44 17.07
C GLN A 38 10.14 8.64 16.74
N LYS A 39 10.10 7.33 17.00
CA LYS A 39 11.24 6.43 16.77
C LYS A 39 10.81 5.02 16.38
N PHE A 40 11.69 4.30 15.69
CA PHE A 40 11.52 2.86 15.48
C PHE A 40 11.83 2.10 16.77
N ILE A 41 10.87 1.30 17.24
CA ILE A 41 10.98 0.42 18.41
C ILE A 41 11.74 -0.86 18.03
N ILE A 42 11.34 -1.46 16.91
CA ILE A 42 12.01 -2.62 16.32
C ILE A 42 12.55 -2.13 14.99
N ASN A 43 13.85 -1.85 15.00
CA ASN A 43 14.62 -1.67 13.78
C ASN A 43 15.15 -3.05 13.43
N ASP A 44 15.06 -3.43 12.15
CA ASP A 44 15.40 -4.71 11.51
C ASP A 44 16.84 -5.19 11.81
N LYS A 45 17.19 -5.35 13.09
CA LYS A 45 18.46 -5.93 13.47
C LYS A 45 18.37 -7.39 13.07
N LEU A 46 19.34 -7.76 12.24
CA LEU A 46 19.73 -9.11 11.86
C LEU A 46 20.02 -10.07 13.05
N ASP A 47 19.60 -9.71 14.26
CA ASP A 47 19.76 -10.50 15.46
C ASP A 47 18.72 -11.62 15.44
N MET A 48 19.19 -12.86 15.56
CA MET A 48 18.39 -14.09 15.55
C MET A 48 17.37 -14.18 16.72
N GLU A 49 17.28 -13.15 17.57
CA GLU A 49 16.44 -13.09 18.77
C GLU A 49 15.12 -12.30 18.57
N ALA A 50 14.90 -11.68 17.40
CA ALA A 50 13.63 -10.99 17.14
C ALA A 50 12.47 -12.01 17.05
N SER A 51 11.43 -11.79 17.87
CA SER A 51 10.19 -12.59 17.83
C SER A 51 9.62 -12.61 16.40
N PRO A 52 9.09 -13.75 15.90
CA PRO A 52 8.52 -13.84 14.55
C PRO A 52 7.19 -13.10 14.41
N PHE A 53 6.68 -12.51 15.49
CA PHE A 53 5.43 -11.75 15.52
C PHE A 53 5.59 -10.46 16.32
N PHE A 54 4.73 -9.51 16.01
CA PHE A 54 4.48 -8.33 16.83
C PHE A 54 3.30 -8.59 17.75
N GLU A 55 3.42 -8.29 19.05
CA GLU A 55 2.31 -8.41 20.00
C GLU A 55 1.79 -7.03 20.37
N TYR A 56 0.48 -6.82 20.23
CA TYR A 56 -0.17 -5.58 20.60
C TYR A 56 -1.55 -5.88 21.19
N GLN A 57 -1.84 -5.35 22.38
CA GLN A 57 -3.08 -5.56 23.13
C GLN A 57 -3.49 -7.05 23.26
N GLY A 58 -2.52 -7.94 23.41
CA GLY A 58 -2.75 -9.39 23.57
C GLY A 58 -3.05 -10.15 22.27
N ILE A 59 -2.96 -9.50 21.10
CA ILE A 59 -3.07 -10.12 19.78
C ILE A 59 -1.68 -10.24 19.16
N ARG A 60 -1.40 -11.39 18.54
CA ARG A 60 -0.14 -11.65 17.84
C ARG A 60 -0.32 -11.42 16.34
N TYR A 61 0.48 -10.52 15.78
CA TYR A 61 0.49 -10.15 14.38
C TYR A 61 1.68 -10.77 13.67
N PHE A 62 1.40 -11.65 12.71
CA PHE A 62 2.41 -12.37 11.94
C PHE A 62 2.56 -11.75 10.54
N PRO A 63 3.79 -11.45 10.08
CA PRO A 63 4.04 -11.05 8.70
C PRO A 63 3.56 -12.09 7.69
N LEU A 64 3.23 -11.66 6.47
CA LEU A 64 2.92 -12.58 5.37
C LEU A 64 4.17 -13.38 4.96
N GLU A 65 3.98 -14.62 4.53
CA GLU A 65 5.08 -15.42 3.95
C GLU A 65 5.65 -14.75 2.69
N ARG A 66 4.79 -14.13 1.88
CA ARG A 66 5.17 -13.40 0.66
C ARG A 66 4.39 -12.10 0.53
N LEU A 67 5.12 -11.01 0.29
CA LEU A 67 4.52 -9.72 -0.05
C LEU A 67 4.12 -9.67 -1.54
N PRO A 68 2.94 -9.13 -1.88
CA PRO A 68 2.56 -8.88 -3.27
C PRO A 68 3.21 -7.61 -3.84
N TRP A 69 3.85 -6.80 -3.00
CA TRP A 69 4.59 -5.60 -3.36
C TRP A 69 6.06 -5.69 -2.91
N LEU A 70 6.85 -4.69 -3.28
CA LEU A 70 8.24 -4.58 -2.88
C LEU A 70 8.35 -4.23 -1.40
N SER A 71 9.04 -5.07 -0.63
CA SER A 71 9.32 -4.78 0.77
C SER A 71 10.24 -3.57 0.91
N PHE A 72 10.07 -2.80 1.99
CA PHE A 72 11.02 -1.75 2.32
C PHE A 72 12.34 -2.36 2.82
N THR A 73 13.43 -1.63 2.56
CA THR A 73 14.76 -1.95 3.07
C THR A 73 15.03 -1.14 4.34
N VAL A 74 16.17 -1.38 5.00
CA VAL A 74 16.57 -0.60 6.18
C VAL A 74 16.49 0.89 5.86
N PRO A 75 15.73 1.69 6.65
CA PRO A 75 15.53 3.10 6.34
C PRO A 75 16.86 3.85 6.41
N LEU A 76 17.16 4.57 5.34
CA LEU A 76 18.30 5.49 5.29
C LEU A 76 17.92 6.83 5.90
N ASN A 77 18.89 7.51 6.52
CA ASN A 77 18.69 8.89 6.93
C ASN A 77 18.61 9.77 5.68
N TYR A 78 17.50 10.48 5.52
CA TYR A 78 17.23 11.36 4.39
C TYR A 78 17.58 12.84 4.68
N ASP A 79 18.17 13.14 5.84
CA ASP A 79 18.58 14.44 6.36
C ASP A 79 17.45 15.47 6.57
N SER A 80 16.57 15.67 5.58
CA SER A 80 15.41 16.58 5.65
C SER A 80 14.32 16.18 4.66
N GLU A 81 13.05 16.51 4.96
CA GLU A 81 11.90 16.22 4.08
C GLU A 81 12.06 16.86 2.69
N ILE A 82 12.69 18.05 2.60
CA ILE A 82 12.98 18.72 1.34
C ILE A 82 13.92 17.88 0.48
N ARG A 83 15.00 17.34 1.09
CA ARG A 83 15.94 16.48 0.39
C ARG A 83 15.28 15.19 -0.09
N LEU A 84 14.43 14.59 0.74
CA LEU A 84 13.67 13.40 0.35
C LEU A 84 12.77 13.69 -0.87
N LEU A 85 12.07 14.83 -0.88
CA LEU A 85 11.25 15.24 -2.01
C LEU A 85 12.10 15.44 -3.28
N ASP A 86 13.25 16.11 -3.18
CA ASP A 86 14.16 16.33 -4.30
C ASP A 86 14.72 15.02 -4.87
N ASP A 87 15.05 14.06 -3.99
CA ASP A 87 15.56 12.76 -4.42
C ASP A 87 14.48 11.94 -5.14
N LEU A 88 13.22 12.03 -4.71
CA LEU A 88 12.08 11.44 -5.43
C LEU A 88 11.88 12.10 -6.80
N LYS A 89 11.97 13.44 -6.89
CA LYS A 89 11.87 14.16 -8.18
C LYS A 89 12.95 13.73 -9.16
N LYS A 90 14.21 13.71 -8.71
CA LYS A 90 15.36 13.25 -9.52
C LYS A 90 15.19 11.81 -9.99
N PHE A 91 14.60 10.94 -9.16
CA PHE A 91 14.27 9.60 -9.60
C PHE A 91 13.31 9.64 -10.80
N PHE A 92 12.20 10.38 -10.73
CA PHE A 92 11.28 10.45 -11.87
C PHE A 92 11.89 11.13 -13.09
N GLU A 93 12.66 12.21 -12.91
CA GLU A 93 13.41 12.90 -13.97
C GLU A 93 14.36 11.95 -14.72
N ALA A 94 15.04 11.05 -14.01
CA ALA A 94 15.95 10.09 -14.61
C ALA A 94 15.24 8.97 -15.40
N HIS A 95 13.94 8.78 -15.22
CA HIS A 95 13.21 7.62 -15.76
C HIS A 95 12.03 7.98 -16.67
N LEU A 96 11.57 9.24 -16.68
CA LEU A 96 10.41 9.71 -17.42
C LEU A 96 10.74 10.96 -18.22
N ASP A 97 10.24 11.00 -19.45
CA ASP A 97 10.15 12.21 -20.26
C ASP A 97 8.70 12.72 -20.19
N VAL A 98 8.53 13.98 -19.77
CA VAL A 98 7.21 14.56 -19.48
C VAL A 98 7.04 15.90 -20.19
N PRO A 99 5.82 16.26 -20.61
CA PRO A 99 5.57 17.53 -21.30
C PRO A 99 5.72 18.76 -20.40
N ASP A 100 5.74 18.57 -19.08
CA ASP A 100 5.81 19.64 -18.08
C ASP A 100 6.55 19.13 -16.84
N GLU A 101 7.67 19.77 -16.49
CA GLU A 101 8.51 19.37 -15.36
C GLU A 101 7.77 19.41 -14.01
N ARG A 102 6.69 20.21 -13.90
CA ARG A 102 5.83 20.24 -12.70
C ARG A 102 5.16 18.91 -12.40
N LEU A 103 5.10 17.99 -13.38
CA LEU A 103 4.61 16.62 -13.17
C LEU A 103 5.51 15.84 -12.22
N PHE A 104 6.81 16.15 -12.12
CA PHE A 104 7.71 15.51 -11.15
C PHE A 104 7.30 15.83 -9.70
N ASP A 105 6.85 17.06 -9.43
CA ASP A 105 6.29 17.42 -8.13
C ASP A 105 5.04 16.59 -7.81
N ILE A 106 4.17 16.35 -8.80
CA ILE A 106 2.96 15.54 -8.63
C ILE A 106 3.32 14.10 -8.31
N TYR A 107 4.26 13.48 -9.03
CA TYR A 107 4.66 12.10 -8.77
C TYR A 107 5.33 11.94 -7.40
N ALA A 108 6.26 12.83 -7.06
CA ALA A 108 6.98 12.80 -5.80
C ALA A 108 6.04 13.02 -4.60
N THR A 109 5.14 14.01 -4.68
CA THR A 109 4.18 14.28 -3.60
C THR A 109 3.12 13.19 -3.48
N PHE A 110 2.65 12.61 -4.59
CA PHE A 110 1.77 11.45 -4.56
C PHE A 110 2.44 10.27 -3.87
N THR A 111 3.69 9.96 -4.20
CA THR A 111 4.48 8.94 -3.52
C THR A 111 4.51 9.17 -2.01
N LEU A 112 4.87 10.36 -1.54
CA LEU A 112 4.87 10.69 -0.11
C LEU A 112 3.48 10.56 0.53
N ALA A 113 2.43 10.98 -0.18
CA ALA A 113 1.06 10.89 0.30
C ALA A 113 0.63 9.44 0.56
N THR A 114 1.10 8.47 -0.24
CA THR A 114 0.76 7.04 -0.06
C THR A 114 1.24 6.47 1.29
N TYR A 115 2.36 6.97 1.83
CA TYR A 115 2.87 6.57 3.15
C TYR A 115 2.12 7.21 4.32
N ARG A 116 1.30 8.22 4.04
CA ARG A 116 0.56 9.00 5.05
C ARG A 116 -0.94 8.89 4.84
N LEU A 117 -1.42 7.80 4.25
CA LEU A 117 -2.84 7.60 3.91
C LEU A 117 -3.79 7.93 5.08
N GLU A 118 -3.36 7.63 6.30
CA GLU A 118 -4.17 7.87 7.50
C GLU A 118 -4.39 9.34 7.85
N ASP A 119 -3.55 10.24 7.35
CA ASP A 119 -3.66 11.67 7.59
C ASP A 119 -4.67 12.33 6.62
N TRP A 120 -5.09 11.62 5.57
CA TRP A 120 -5.99 12.14 4.55
C TRP A 120 -7.44 11.78 4.83
N SER A 121 -8.34 12.76 4.73
CA SER A 121 -9.78 12.50 4.69
C SER A 121 -10.28 12.16 3.29
N VAL A 122 -9.56 12.66 2.27
CA VAL A 122 -9.84 12.49 0.85
C VAL A 122 -8.51 12.31 0.12
N VAL A 123 -8.43 11.35 -0.79
CA VAL A 123 -7.24 11.08 -1.60
C VAL A 123 -7.50 11.36 -3.09
N PRO A 124 -6.49 11.88 -3.82
CA PRO A 124 -6.58 12.02 -5.27
C PRO A 124 -6.26 10.70 -5.98
N TYR A 125 -6.80 10.53 -7.19
CA TYR A 125 -6.37 9.49 -8.12
C TYR A 125 -5.57 10.12 -9.27
N LEU A 126 -4.39 9.56 -9.54
CA LEU A 126 -3.58 9.94 -10.70
C LEU A 126 -4.03 9.13 -11.92
N MET A 127 -4.41 9.84 -12.97
CA MET A 127 -4.82 9.22 -14.24
C MET A 127 -3.83 9.61 -15.34
N PHE A 128 -3.12 8.63 -15.87
CA PHE A 128 -2.20 8.83 -16.99
C PHE A 128 -2.97 8.78 -18.30
N LEU A 129 -3.02 9.90 -19.02
CA LEU A 129 -3.70 10.03 -20.31
C LEU A 129 -2.67 10.24 -21.43
N GLY A 130 -2.78 9.44 -22.48
CA GLY A 130 -1.92 9.58 -23.65
C GLY A 130 -2.01 8.40 -24.62
N PRO A 131 -1.47 8.55 -25.84
CA PRO A 131 -1.43 7.49 -26.84
C PRO A 131 -0.69 6.23 -26.39
N LEU A 132 -0.82 5.13 -27.14
CA LEU A 132 0.02 3.95 -26.94
C LEU A 132 1.50 4.34 -27.06
N ALA A 133 2.37 3.70 -26.27
CA ALA A 133 3.81 3.97 -26.22
C ALA A 133 4.22 5.40 -25.77
N SER A 134 3.34 6.12 -25.07
CA SER A 134 3.64 7.45 -24.51
C SER A 134 4.28 7.45 -23.11
N GLY A 135 4.77 6.30 -22.62
CA GLY A 135 5.42 6.19 -21.31
C GLY A 135 4.49 6.03 -20.09
N LYS A 136 3.18 5.83 -20.27
CA LYS A 136 2.22 5.65 -19.14
C LYS A 136 2.57 4.47 -18.23
N THR A 137 2.76 3.29 -18.81
CA THR A 137 3.22 2.08 -18.09
C THR A 137 4.53 2.34 -17.38
N ARG A 138 5.46 3.07 -18.01
CA ARG A 138 6.75 3.43 -17.39
C ARG A 138 6.57 4.32 -16.15
N ALA A 139 5.63 5.26 -16.18
CA ALA A 139 5.30 6.07 -15.02
C ALA A 139 4.68 5.22 -13.89
N LEU A 140 3.78 4.29 -14.22
CA LEU A 140 3.24 3.34 -13.25
C LEU A 140 4.33 2.43 -12.66
N GLU A 141 5.29 1.96 -13.46
CA GLU A 141 6.45 1.20 -12.97
C GLU A 141 7.30 2.01 -11.99
N GLY A 142 7.51 3.29 -12.25
CA GLY A 142 8.20 4.20 -11.34
C GLY A 142 7.47 4.32 -10.00
N LEU A 143 6.15 4.56 -10.04
CA LEU A 143 5.31 4.57 -8.85
C LEU A 143 5.30 3.22 -8.12
N HIS A 144 5.34 2.09 -8.85
CA HIS A 144 5.39 0.75 -8.27
C HIS A 144 6.65 0.52 -7.44
N ARG A 145 7.75 1.20 -7.75
CA ARG A 145 8.99 1.13 -6.97
C ARG A 145 8.95 1.95 -5.69
N LEU A 146 8.16 3.02 -5.66
CA LEU A 146 8.27 4.05 -4.64
C LEU A 146 7.04 4.20 -3.76
N CYS A 147 5.84 3.89 -4.24
CA CYS A 147 4.61 4.07 -3.46
C CYS A 147 4.45 2.97 -2.41
N TYR A 148 3.82 3.35 -1.29
CA TYR A 148 3.50 2.47 -0.19
C TYR A 148 2.59 1.32 -0.64
N ARG A 149 3.03 0.08 -0.38
CA ARG A 149 2.32 -1.16 -0.73
C ARG A 149 1.79 -1.18 -2.16
N ALA A 150 2.60 -0.73 -3.12
CA ALA A 150 2.18 -0.59 -4.49
C ALA A 150 1.96 -1.96 -5.17
N ILE A 151 0.76 -2.18 -5.72
CA ILE A 151 0.43 -3.37 -6.51
C ILE A 151 0.14 -2.92 -7.94
N MET A 152 0.97 -3.38 -8.88
CA MET A 152 0.75 -3.19 -10.30
C MET A 152 -0.16 -4.29 -10.85
N ALA A 153 -1.30 -3.90 -11.42
CA ALA A 153 -2.31 -4.81 -11.94
C ALA A 153 -2.62 -4.49 -13.40
N GLY A 154 -2.19 -5.37 -14.31
CA GLY A 154 -2.55 -5.29 -15.75
C GLY A 154 -3.86 -6.00 -16.11
N SER A 155 -4.23 -7.06 -15.39
CA SER A 155 -5.51 -7.77 -15.56
C SER A 155 -5.97 -8.44 -14.27
N ILE A 156 -6.44 -7.64 -13.32
CA ILE A 156 -7.01 -8.15 -12.06
C ILE A 156 -8.54 -8.17 -12.13
N SER A 157 -9.16 -9.28 -11.71
CA SER A 157 -10.61 -9.36 -11.60
C SER A 157 -11.11 -8.42 -10.50
N ALA A 158 -12.31 -7.87 -10.65
CA ALA A 158 -12.90 -6.99 -9.64
C ALA A 158 -12.93 -7.67 -8.25
N ALA A 159 -13.29 -8.96 -8.19
CA ALA A 159 -13.30 -9.72 -6.94
C ALA A 159 -11.90 -9.82 -6.28
N ALA A 160 -10.84 -10.03 -7.06
CA ALA A 160 -9.47 -10.04 -6.53
C ALA A 160 -8.99 -8.65 -6.09
N LEU A 161 -9.45 -7.60 -6.79
CA LEU A 161 -9.20 -6.21 -6.42
C LEU A 161 -9.82 -5.87 -5.05
N PHE A 162 -11.11 -6.20 -4.86
CA PHE A 162 -11.81 -5.96 -3.59
C PHE A 162 -11.11 -6.66 -2.41
N ARG A 163 -10.80 -7.94 -2.56
CA ARG A 163 -10.12 -8.71 -1.49
C ARG A 163 -8.74 -8.14 -1.16
N SER A 164 -7.98 -7.71 -2.17
CA SER A 164 -6.67 -7.09 -1.95
C SER A 164 -6.80 -5.76 -1.18
N ILE A 165 -7.81 -4.96 -1.50
CA ILE A 165 -8.07 -3.68 -0.80
C ILE A 165 -8.43 -3.93 0.66
N GLU A 166 -9.40 -4.81 0.90
CA GLU A 166 -9.87 -5.12 2.25
C GLU A 166 -8.76 -5.72 3.12
N ALA A 167 -7.97 -6.65 2.57
CA ALA A 167 -6.91 -7.31 3.31
C ALA A 167 -5.71 -6.40 3.58
N TRP A 168 -5.33 -5.55 2.62
CA TRP A 168 -3.99 -4.95 2.61
C TRP A 168 -3.95 -3.43 2.47
N HIS A 169 -5.05 -2.77 2.13
CA HIS A 169 -5.11 -1.33 1.88
C HIS A 169 -3.94 -0.81 0.98
N PRO A 170 -3.70 -1.43 -0.20
CA PRO A 170 -2.53 -1.14 -1.02
C PRO A 170 -2.71 0.11 -1.89
N THR A 171 -1.60 0.65 -2.42
CA THR A 171 -1.66 1.58 -3.55
C THR A 171 -1.86 0.78 -4.83
N LEU A 172 -3.04 0.89 -5.45
CA LEU A 172 -3.34 0.19 -6.69
C LEU A 172 -2.87 0.98 -7.92
N LEU A 173 -2.08 0.32 -8.76
CA LEU A 173 -1.59 0.84 -10.03
C LEU A 173 -2.22 0.03 -11.14
N LEU A 174 -3.32 0.54 -11.69
CA LEU A 174 -4.10 -0.12 -12.74
C LEU A 174 -3.50 0.23 -14.10
N ASP A 175 -2.93 -0.76 -14.78
CA ASP A 175 -2.45 -0.63 -16.16
C ASP A 175 -3.41 -1.34 -17.12
N GLU A 176 -3.30 -1.03 -18.42
CA GLU A 176 -4.08 -1.67 -19.49
C GLU A 176 -5.61 -1.69 -19.26
N THR A 177 -6.15 -0.62 -18.64
CA THR A 177 -7.56 -0.53 -18.27
C THR A 177 -8.54 -0.64 -19.46
N GLU A 178 -8.04 -0.49 -20.68
CA GLU A 178 -8.77 -0.74 -21.92
C GLU A 178 -9.14 -2.22 -22.16
N ILE A 179 -8.48 -3.16 -21.47
CA ILE A 179 -8.77 -4.60 -21.56
C ILE A 179 -10.05 -4.97 -20.79
N TYR A 180 -10.46 -4.14 -19.82
CA TYR A 180 -11.67 -4.40 -19.04
C TYR A 180 -12.91 -4.45 -19.92
N THR A 181 -13.78 -5.43 -19.66
CA THR A 181 -15.15 -5.37 -20.19
C THR A 181 -15.87 -4.16 -19.59
N LYS A 182 -16.95 -3.72 -20.25
CA LYS A 182 -17.76 -2.60 -19.77
C LYS A 182 -18.27 -2.82 -18.34
N GLU A 183 -18.68 -4.04 -18.03
CA GLU A 183 -19.15 -4.44 -16.70
C GLU A 183 -18.04 -4.34 -15.67
N GLN A 184 -16.86 -4.90 -15.96
CA GLN A 184 -15.70 -4.84 -15.06
C GLN A 184 -15.28 -3.40 -14.80
N PHE A 185 -15.23 -2.57 -15.85
CA PHE A 185 -14.88 -1.15 -15.70
C PHE A 185 -15.89 -0.39 -14.85
N MET A 186 -17.19 -0.68 -14.96
CA MET A 186 -18.20 -0.08 -14.08
C MET A 186 -17.99 -0.48 -12.62
N GLU A 187 -17.62 -1.73 -12.33
CA GLU A 187 -17.34 -2.17 -10.97
C GLU A 187 -16.11 -1.50 -10.36
N VAL A 188 -15.02 -1.41 -11.13
CA VAL A 188 -13.80 -0.71 -10.72
C VAL A 188 -14.10 0.77 -10.49
N ARG A 189 -14.85 1.41 -11.38
CA ARG A 189 -15.25 2.82 -11.21
C ARG A 189 -16.12 3.05 -9.98
N ALA A 190 -17.08 2.16 -9.72
CA ALA A 190 -17.91 2.24 -8.52
C ALA A 190 -17.08 2.12 -7.23
N LEU A 191 -16.10 1.22 -7.22
CA LEU A 191 -15.14 1.07 -6.14
C LEU A 191 -14.31 2.34 -5.94
N LEU A 192 -13.71 2.89 -6.99
CA LEU A 192 -12.93 4.13 -6.91
C LEU A 192 -13.79 5.30 -6.38
N ASN A 193 -15.02 5.44 -6.86
CA ASN A 193 -15.93 6.49 -6.38
C ASN A 193 -16.34 6.34 -4.91
N ALA A 194 -16.30 5.12 -4.37
CA ALA A 194 -16.57 4.85 -2.96
C ALA A 194 -15.30 4.88 -2.10
N GLY A 195 -14.11 4.73 -2.67
CA GLY A 195 -12.85 4.58 -1.94
C GLY A 195 -12.07 5.87 -1.72
N TYR A 196 -12.42 6.96 -2.43
CA TYR A 196 -11.61 8.20 -2.39
C TYR A 196 -11.74 9.00 -1.07
N ARG A 197 -12.75 8.72 -0.24
CA ARG A 197 -13.01 9.44 1.02
C ARG A 197 -13.21 8.47 2.19
N LYS A 198 -12.62 8.79 3.34
CA LYS A 198 -12.78 8.02 4.58
C LYS A 198 -14.26 7.91 5.02
N GLY A 199 -14.62 6.76 5.55
CA GLY A 199 -15.97 6.47 6.07
C GLY A 199 -17.01 6.08 5.01
N GLN A 200 -16.63 6.04 3.73
CA GLN A 200 -17.44 5.44 2.68
C GLN A 200 -17.23 3.92 2.64
N TYR A 201 -18.27 3.18 2.27
CA TYR A 201 -18.23 1.73 2.18
C TYR A 201 -18.93 1.26 0.90
N ALA A 202 -18.41 0.19 0.31
CA ALA A 202 -19.04 -0.52 -0.80
C ALA A 202 -19.62 -1.83 -0.28
N ILE A 203 -20.95 -2.01 -0.36
CA ILE A 203 -21.58 -3.29 0.00
C ILE A 203 -21.45 -4.24 -1.18
N ARG A 204 -20.93 -5.44 -0.93
CA ARG A 204 -20.82 -6.52 -1.92
C ARG A 204 -21.28 -7.84 -1.32
N ILE A 205 -21.98 -8.64 -2.11
CA ILE A 205 -22.35 -10.01 -1.74
C ILE A 205 -21.12 -10.88 -1.96
N ILE A 206 -20.64 -11.51 -0.90
CA ILE A 206 -19.66 -12.60 -1.02
C ILE A 206 -20.49 -13.84 -1.36
N GLY A 207 -20.23 -14.48 -2.50
CA GLY A 207 -20.98 -15.66 -2.90
C GLY A 207 -20.94 -16.71 -1.79
N SER A 208 -22.07 -16.93 -1.14
CA SER A 208 -22.27 -18.02 -0.19
C SER A 208 -22.57 -19.29 -1.00
N GLU A 209 -21.93 -20.41 -0.66
CA GLU A 209 -22.31 -21.73 -1.22
C GLU A 209 -23.78 -22.08 -0.91
N GLN A 210 -24.40 -21.33 0.01
CA GLN A 210 -25.80 -21.42 0.39
C GLN A 210 -26.42 -20.03 0.27
N GLY A 211 -26.95 -19.74 -0.92
CA GLY A 211 -27.47 -18.44 -1.34
C GLY A 211 -28.34 -17.72 -0.31
N THR A 212 -27.68 -16.95 0.54
CA THR A 212 -28.28 -15.89 1.32
C THR A 212 -27.28 -14.72 1.36
N PRO A 213 -27.73 -13.48 1.08
CA PRO A 213 -26.87 -12.31 0.95
C PRO A 213 -26.11 -11.95 2.23
#